data_AF-U2EPR0-F1
#
_entry.id   AF-U2EPR0-F1
#
_cell.length_a   1.000
_cell.length_b   1.000
_cell.length_c   1.000
_cell.angle_alpha   90.00
_cell.angle_beta   90.00
_cell.angle_gamma   90.00
#
_symmetry.space_group_name_H-M   'P 1'
#
loop_
_entity.id
_entity.type
_entity.pdbx_description
1 polymer ?
#
loop_
_entity_poly.entity_id
_entity_poly.type
_entity_poly.pdbx_seq_one_letter_code
_entity_poly.pdbx_strand_id
1 'polypeptide(L)'
;MELHNSNAVPGKMSLQWIEHWDVLSFLIIVSAKVLYYGKQVSPDRFDIRLVQSPVIASVLTIAAIAYLFREKGRIKFLYIVNIIISIVLIADTVYFRNFMDVISLGALKNGFLFKNILTNTINVIEPFDFIYFLDLVCFIPLVKIMKTVRRKQLSFNGRLIIFSVIFCLGITLDGKFIYKFSGTQPHPSTQISSSLYLTNSLGSINYHVLDIYNLIIDTVVK
;
A
#
# COMPACT_ATOMS: atom_id res chain seq x y z
N MET A 1 0.95 42.25 -50.87
CA MET A 1 -0.01 41.24 -50.37
C MET A 1 0.81 40.15 -49.69
N GLU A 2 1.11 40.35 -48.42
CA GLU A 2 1.80 39.35 -47.58
C GLU A 2 0.74 38.43 -46.97
N LEU A 3 0.81 37.14 -47.30
CA LEU A 3 -0.02 36.12 -46.68
C LEU A 3 0.65 35.67 -45.39
N HIS A 4 0.08 36.12 -44.28
CA HIS A 4 0.40 35.73 -42.92
C HIS A 4 0.11 34.22 -42.73
N ASN A 5 1.16 33.40 -42.73
CA ASN A 5 1.07 31.96 -42.44
C ASN A 5 1.00 31.73 -40.91
N SER A 6 -0.20 31.83 -40.34
CA SER A 6 -0.47 31.45 -38.95
C SER A 6 -0.86 29.98 -38.86
N ASN A 7 0.12 29.08 -38.97
CA ASN A 7 -0.04 27.70 -38.53
C ASN A 7 0.63 27.49 -37.17
N ALA A 8 0.16 28.24 -36.16
CA ALA A 8 0.38 27.87 -34.78
C ALA A 8 -0.64 26.79 -34.42
N VAL A 9 -0.22 25.52 -34.48
CA VAL A 9 -1.03 24.39 -34.00
C VAL A 9 -1.24 24.58 -32.49
N PRO A 10 -2.48 24.79 -32.01
CA PRO A 10 -2.74 24.99 -30.60
C PRO A 10 -2.61 23.65 -29.85
N GLY A 11 -1.82 23.64 -28.77
CA GLY A 11 -1.98 22.66 -27.68
C GLY A 11 -1.32 21.29 -27.85
N LYS A 12 0.02 21.22 -27.97
CA LYS A 12 0.79 20.00 -27.64
C LYS A 12 0.90 19.76 -26.11
N MET A 13 -0.17 19.99 -25.36
CA MET A 13 -0.29 19.53 -23.98
C MET A 13 -0.86 18.09 -23.97
N SER A 14 -0.34 17.24 -24.86
CA SER A 14 -0.88 15.90 -25.10
C SER A 14 -0.45 14.95 -23.98
N LEU A 15 -1.33 14.77 -22.99
CA LEU A 15 -1.51 13.55 -22.20
C LEU A 15 -0.25 12.90 -21.59
N GLN A 16 0.63 13.68 -20.97
CA GLN A 16 1.74 13.15 -20.17
C GLN A 16 1.25 12.21 -19.03
N TRP A 17 0.03 12.43 -18.53
CA TRP A 17 -0.61 11.60 -17.49
C TRP A 17 -0.86 10.15 -17.91
N ILE A 18 -1.03 9.87 -19.22
CA ILE A 18 -1.22 8.49 -19.71
C ILE A 18 0.05 7.65 -19.51
N GLU A 19 1.24 8.27 -19.52
CA GLU A 19 2.52 7.56 -19.45
C GLU A 19 2.77 6.90 -18.08
N HIS A 20 2.08 7.40 -17.04
CA HIS A 20 2.22 6.98 -15.64
C HIS A 20 0.92 6.47 -15.01
N TRP A 21 -0.08 6.14 -15.84
CA TRP A 21 -1.36 5.62 -15.37
C TRP A 21 -1.24 4.38 -14.48
N ASP A 22 -0.22 3.54 -14.68
CA ASP A 22 0.03 2.36 -13.85
C ASP A 22 0.34 2.69 -12.39
N VAL A 23 1.06 3.78 -12.15
CA VAL A 23 1.39 4.25 -10.80
C VAL A 23 0.14 4.85 -10.16
N LEU A 24 -0.62 5.64 -10.92
CA LEU A 24 -1.85 6.26 -10.42
C LEU A 24 -2.94 5.22 -10.10
N SER A 25 -3.11 4.23 -10.99
CA SER A 25 -4.08 3.15 -10.77
C SER A 25 -3.69 2.31 -9.56
N PHE A 26 -2.40 1.99 -9.40
CA PHE A 26 -1.90 1.32 -8.20
C PHE A 26 -2.20 2.14 -6.93
N LEU A 27 -1.89 3.45 -6.94
CA LEU A 27 -2.13 4.33 -5.79
C LEU A 27 -3.61 4.31 -5.38
N ILE A 28 -4.52 4.46 -6.34
CA ILE A 28 -5.97 4.49 -6.08
C ILE A 28 -6.47 3.13 -5.59
N ILE A 29 -6.16 2.06 -6.33
CA ILE A 29 -6.67 0.71 -6.07
C ILE A 29 -6.17 0.18 -4.73
N VAL A 30 -4.86 0.30 -4.47
CA VAL A 30 -4.26 -0.19 -3.22
C VAL A 30 -4.72 0.63 -2.03
N SER A 31 -4.80 1.95 -2.14
CA SER A 31 -5.32 2.78 -1.04
C SER A 31 -6.77 2.43 -0.72
N ALA A 32 -7.63 2.30 -1.75
CA ALA A 32 -9.03 1.93 -1.56
C ALA A 32 -9.17 0.55 -0.89
N LYS A 33 -8.37 -0.43 -1.31
CA LYS A 33 -8.35 -1.78 -0.74
C LYS A 33 -7.90 -1.79 0.73
N VAL A 34 -6.83 -1.06 1.07
CA VAL A 34 -6.33 -0.98 2.45
C VAL A 34 -7.34 -0.28 3.36
N LEU A 35 -8.03 0.76 2.88
CA LEU A 35 -9.11 1.41 3.63
C LEU A 35 -10.33 0.51 3.79
N TYR A 36 -10.68 -0.26 2.75
CA TYR A 36 -11.76 -1.24 2.81
C TYR A 36 -11.46 -2.33 3.86
N TYR A 37 -10.23 -2.87 3.87
CA TYR A 37 -9.76 -3.79 4.91
C TYR A 37 -9.93 -3.21 6.32
N GLY A 38 -9.46 -1.98 6.55
CA GLY A 38 -9.52 -1.36 7.87
C GLY A 38 -10.96 -1.21 8.37
N LYS A 39 -11.88 -0.84 7.47
CA LYS A 39 -13.32 -0.79 7.77
C LYS A 39 -13.91 -2.17 8.06
N GLN A 40 -13.46 -3.22 7.37
CA GLN A 40 -13.95 -4.59 7.58
C GLN A 40 -13.49 -5.14 8.95
N VAL A 41 -12.24 -4.88 9.33
CA VAL A 41 -11.64 -5.38 10.58
C VAL A 41 -12.06 -4.57 11.80
N SER A 42 -12.46 -3.30 11.67
CA SER A 42 -12.90 -2.48 12.80
C SER A 42 -14.06 -1.56 12.46
N PRO A 43 -15.25 -2.10 12.12
CA PRO A 43 -16.36 -1.30 11.57
C PRO A 43 -16.81 -0.16 12.48
N ASP A 44 -16.81 -0.36 13.81
CA ASP A 44 -17.29 0.64 14.77
C ASP A 44 -16.23 1.67 15.17
N ARG A 45 -14.95 1.38 14.93
CA ARG A 45 -13.80 2.17 15.42
C ARG A 45 -12.97 2.80 14.31
N PHE A 46 -13.14 2.34 13.07
CA PHE A 46 -12.38 2.81 11.93
C PHE A 46 -12.91 4.14 11.41
N ASP A 47 -12.11 5.21 11.56
CA ASP A 47 -12.39 6.50 10.97
C ASP A 47 -11.58 6.70 9.68
N ILE A 48 -12.26 6.58 8.54
CA ILE A 48 -11.66 6.77 7.22
C ILE A 48 -10.98 8.15 7.07
N ARG A 49 -11.49 9.20 7.75
CA ARG A 49 -10.94 10.55 7.61
C ARG A 49 -9.57 10.65 8.26
N LEU A 50 -9.35 9.93 9.35
CA LEU A 50 -8.06 9.86 10.04
C LEU A 50 -7.07 8.97 9.27
N VAL A 51 -7.54 7.84 8.75
CA VAL A 51 -6.67 6.79 8.19
C VAL A 51 -6.35 6.98 6.70
N GLN A 52 -7.19 7.68 5.93
CA GLN A 52 -6.95 7.88 4.49
C GLN A 52 -5.61 8.51 4.16
N SER A 53 -5.19 9.54 4.91
CA SER A 53 -3.96 10.28 4.62
C SER A 53 -2.70 9.46 4.88
N PRO A 54 -2.53 8.75 6.02
CA PRO A 54 -1.39 7.87 6.22
C PRO A 54 -1.39 6.68 5.25
N VAL A 55 -2.56 6.14 4.88
CA VAL A 55 -2.63 5.08 3.85
C VAL A 55 -2.16 5.59 2.50
N ILE A 56 -2.63 6.75 2.04
CA ILE A 56 -2.20 7.31 0.76
C ILE A 56 -0.70 7.63 0.79
N ALA A 57 -0.18 8.17 1.90
CA ALA A 57 1.24 8.49 2.04
C ALA A 57 2.13 7.24 1.97
N SER A 58 1.78 6.18 2.70
CA SER A 58 2.52 4.90 2.67
C SER A 58 2.46 4.21 1.30
N VAL A 59 1.29 4.16 0.66
CA VAL A 59 1.15 3.61 -0.71
C VAL A 59 1.94 4.45 -1.71
N LEU A 60 1.97 5.78 -1.57
CA LEU A 60 2.78 6.67 -2.41
C LEU A 60 4.27 6.39 -2.27
N THR A 61 4.76 6.20 -1.04
CA THR A 61 6.17 5.84 -0.76
C THR A 61 6.56 4.55 -1.46
N ILE A 62 5.70 3.52 -1.39
CA ILE A 62 5.92 2.23 -2.06
C ILE A 62 5.87 2.40 -3.60
N ALA A 63 4.89 3.15 -4.10
CA ALA A 63 4.73 3.41 -5.52
C ALA A 63 5.92 4.17 -6.13
N ALA A 64 6.59 5.02 -5.33
CA ALA A 64 7.79 5.74 -5.74
C ALA A 64 8.90 4.78 -6.18
N ILE A 65 9.13 3.68 -5.43
CA ILE A 65 10.17 2.67 -5.70
C ILE A 65 10.01 2.09 -7.11
N ALA A 66 8.79 2.01 -7.63
CA ALA A 66 8.51 1.51 -8.96
C ALA A 66 9.22 2.32 -10.06
N TYR A 67 9.49 3.61 -9.84
CA TYR A 67 10.20 4.47 -10.80
C TYR A 67 11.68 4.10 -11.00
N LEU A 68 12.29 3.33 -10.09
CA LEU A 68 13.64 2.80 -10.30
C LEU A 68 13.71 1.83 -11.49
N PHE A 69 12.59 1.19 -11.81
CA PHE A 69 12.50 0.22 -12.89
C PHE A 69 12.14 0.85 -14.23
N ARG A 70 12.46 0.17 -15.33
CA ARG A 70 11.92 0.53 -16.66
C ARG A 70 10.44 0.14 -16.72
N GLU A 71 9.68 0.70 -17.64
CA GLU A 71 8.23 0.50 -17.79
C GLU A 71 7.72 -0.92 -17.47
N LYS A 72 8.20 -1.95 -18.17
CA LYS A 72 7.78 -3.35 -17.92
C LYS A 72 8.13 -3.82 -16.50
N GLY A 73 9.27 -3.39 -15.96
CA GLY A 73 9.68 -3.69 -14.60
C GLY A 73 8.86 -2.92 -13.55
N ARG A 74 8.49 -1.67 -13.84
CA ARG A 74 7.62 -0.83 -13.00
C ARG A 74 6.26 -1.48 -12.82
N ILE A 75 5.62 -1.89 -13.92
CA ILE A 75 4.33 -2.58 -13.90
C ILE A 75 4.44 -3.92 -13.13
N LYS A 76 5.48 -4.72 -13.40
CA LYS A 76 5.72 -5.98 -12.69
C LYS A 76 5.89 -5.75 -11.19
N PHE A 77 6.69 -4.75 -10.80
CA PHE A 77 6.91 -4.41 -9.40
C PHE A 77 5.60 -4.04 -8.71
N LEU A 78 4.82 -3.10 -9.27
CA LEU A 78 3.53 -2.68 -8.72
C LEU A 78 2.57 -3.86 -8.59
N TYR A 79 2.54 -4.76 -9.57
CA TYR A 79 1.70 -5.95 -9.54
C TYR A 79 2.11 -6.94 -8.44
N ILE A 80 3.41 -7.23 -8.31
CA ILE A 80 3.95 -8.11 -7.25
C ILE A 80 3.66 -7.53 -5.87
N VAL A 81 3.91 -6.24 -5.67
CA VAL A 81 3.64 -5.55 -4.41
C VAL A 81 2.14 -5.59 -4.08
N ASN A 82 1.26 -5.39 -5.06
CA ASN A 82 -0.18 -5.48 -4.85
C ASN A 82 -0.62 -6.89 -4.41
N ILE A 83 -0.03 -7.95 -5.00
CA ILE A 83 -0.25 -9.33 -4.55
C ILE A 83 0.19 -9.50 -3.09
N ILE A 84 1.39 -9.05 -2.75
CA ILE A 84 1.94 -9.16 -1.39
C ILE A 84 1.01 -8.46 -0.38
N ILE A 85 0.59 -7.23 -0.66
CA ILE A 85 -0.35 -6.49 0.18
C ILE A 85 -1.65 -7.28 0.33
N SER A 86 -2.22 -7.79 -0.77
CA SER A 86 -3.47 -8.57 -0.72
C SER A 86 -3.34 -9.82 0.15
N ILE A 87 -2.21 -10.55 0.08
CA ILE A 87 -1.92 -11.71 0.94
C ILE A 87 -1.88 -11.29 2.41
N VAL A 88 -1.21 -10.17 2.73
CA VAL A 88 -1.14 -9.65 4.10
C VAL A 88 -2.53 -9.30 4.63
N LEU A 89 -3.35 -8.59 3.84
CA LEU A 89 -4.72 -8.23 4.24
C LEU A 89 -5.61 -9.47 4.48
N ILE A 90 -5.46 -10.51 3.67
CA ILE A 90 -6.16 -11.80 3.87
C ILE A 90 -5.70 -12.44 5.16
N ALA A 91 -4.39 -12.57 5.36
CA ALA A 91 -3.83 -13.19 6.55
C ALA A 91 -4.30 -12.48 7.82
N ASP A 92 -4.26 -11.14 7.82
CA ASP A 92 -4.75 -10.34 8.93
C ASP A 92 -6.26 -10.47 9.15
N THR A 93 -7.08 -10.54 8.09
CA THR A 93 -8.54 -10.71 8.21
C THR A 93 -8.88 -12.05 8.85
N VAL A 94 -8.21 -13.12 8.39
CA VAL A 94 -8.38 -14.48 8.93
C VAL A 94 -7.91 -14.55 10.39
N TYR A 95 -6.79 -13.90 10.71
CA TYR A 95 -6.27 -13.82 12.07
C TYR A 95 -7.23 -13.02 12.98
N PHE A 96 -7.74 -11.90 12.50
CA PHE A 96 -8.67 -11.05 13.25
C PHE A 96 -9.94 -11.78 13.67
N ARG A 97 -10.53 -12.63 12.81
CA ARG A 97 -11.71 -13.42 13.19
C ARG A 97 -11.50 -14.32 14.40
N ASN A 98 -10.27 -14.75 14.66
CA ASN A 98 -9.94 -15.68 15.75
C ASN A 98 -9.40 -14.97 17.00
N PHE A 99 -8.68 -13.86 16.83
CA PHE A 99 -7.95 -13.20 17.91
C PHE A 99 -8.41 -11.77 18.20
N MET A 100 -9.33 -11.23 17.38
CA MET A 100 -9.74 -9.82 17.42
C MET A 100 -8.54 -8.86 17.33
N ASP A 101 -7.49 -9.30 16.62
CA ASP A 101 -6.22 -8.60 16.48
C ASP A 101 -5.64 -8.78 15.05
N VAL A 102 -4.58 -8.04 14.72
CA VAL A 102 -3.82 -8.08 13.47
C VAL A 102 -2.51 -8.83 13.71
N ILE A 103 -1.95 -9.48 12.69
CA ILE A 103 -0.73 -10.28 12.86
C ILE A 103 0.42 -9.36 13.27
N SER A 104 1.15 -9.72 14.33
CA SER A 104 2.45 -9.13 14.68
C SER A 104 3.56 -10.16 14.44
N LEU A 105 4.53 -9.80 13.60
CA LEU A 105 5.74 -10.56 13.37
C LEU A 105 6.61 -10.66 14.64
N GLY A 106 6.60 -9.62 15.47
CA GLY A 106 7.21 -9.65 16.80
C GLY A 106 6.61 -10.73 17.70
N ALA A 107 5.28 -10.82 17.73
CA ALA A 107 4.58 -11.87 18.47
C ALA A 107 4.83 -13.27 17.87
N LEU A 108 4.89 -13.38 16.53
CA LEU A 108 5.19 -14.63 15.83
C LEU A 108 6.58 -15.17 16.17
N LYS A 109 7.61 -14.32 16.21
CA LYS A 109 8.98 -14.74 16.54
C LYS A 109 9.10 -15.31 17.96
N ASN A 110 8.33 -14.77 18.91
CA ASN A 110 8.39 -15.15 20.31
C ASN A 110 7.51 -16.38 20.67
N GLY A 111 6.71 -16.91 19.73
CA GLY A 111 5.66 -17.90 20.03
C GLY A 111 5.84 -19.29 19.40
N PHE A 112 6.38 -20.26 20.14
CA PHE A 112 6.30 -21.70 19.80
C PHE A 112 4.84 -22.23 19.83
N LEU A 113 3.94 -21.52 20.53
CA LEU A 113 2.50 -21.82 20.66
C LEU A 113 1.68 -21.51 19.40
N PHE A 114 2.23 -20.75 18.44
CA PHE A 114 1.47 -20.24 17.30
C PHE A 114 1.21 -21.29 16.20
N LYS A 115 2.03 -22.36 16.14
CA LYS A 115 1.90 -23.42 15.13
C LYS A 115 0.58 -24.19 15.26
N ASN A 116 0.14 -24.50 16.49
CA ASN A 116 -1.14 -25.19 16.74
C ASN A 116 -2.35 -24.25 16.55
N ILE A 117 -2.13 -22.95 16.67
CA ILE A 117 -3.15 -21.92 16.52
C ILE A 117 -3.41 -21.65 15.02
N LEU A 118 -2.35 -21.57 14.20
CA LEU A 118 -2.44 -21.45 12.75
C LEU A 118 -3.19 -22.62 12.09
N THR A 119 -2.97 -23.85 12.55
CA THR A 119 -3.67 -25.03 12.00
C THR A 119 -5.18 -24.97 12.22
N ASN A 120 -5.66 -24.39 13.32
CA ASN A 120 -7.09 -24.18 13.56
C ASN A 120 -7.63 -22.94 12.81
N THR A 121 -6.76 -21.96 12.55
CA THR A 121 -7.10 -20.69 11.87
C THR A 121 -7.38 -20.88 10.36
N ILE A 122 -6.72 -21.84 9.70
CA ILE A 122 -6.95 -22.17 8.28
C ILE A 122 -8.39 -22.67 8.01
N ASN A 123 -9.02 -23.30 9.00
CA ASN A 123 -10.40 -23.79 8.87
C ASN A 123 -11.46 -22.67 8.89
N VAL A 124 -11.04 -21.43 9.15
CA VAL A 124 -11.91 -20.24 9.22
C VAL A 124 -11.69 -19.33 8.00
N ILE A 125 -10.98 -19.79 6.96
CA ILE A 125 -10.87 -19.05 5.70
C ILE A 125 -12.21 -19.08 4.98
N GLU A 126 -12.76 -17.91 4.68
CA GLU A 126 -14.01 -17.75 3.97
C GLU A 126 -13.75 -17.32 2.53
N PRO A 127 -14.57 -17.72 1.55
CA PRO A 127 -14.41 -17.29 0.16
C PRO A 127 -14.40 -15.76 0.00
N PHE A 128 -15.06 -15.03 0.91
CA PHE A 128 -15.11 -13.57 0.89
C PHE A 128 -13.74 -12.93 1.21
N ASP A 129 -12.82 -13.63 1.86
CA ASP A 129 -11.47 -13.09 2.13
C ASP A 129 -10.72 -12.78 0.84
N PHE A 130 -11.00 -13.52 -0.24
CA PHE A 130 -10.37 -13.29 -1.54
C PHE A 130 -10.87 -12.03 -2.26
N ILE A 131 -11.77 -11.23 -1.64
CA ILE A 131 -12.21 -9.93 -2.16
C ILE A 131 -11.03 -8.98 -2.40
N TYR A 132 -9.97 -9.08 -1.59
CA TYR A 132 -8.75 -8.29 -1.74
C TYR A 132 -7.94 -8.63 -3.01
N PHE A 133 -8.28 -9.71 -3.72
CA PHE A 133 -7.69 -10.06 -5.01
C PHE A 133 -8.56 -9.69 -6.22
N LEU A 134 -9.76 -9.14 -6.00
CA LEU A 134 -10.69 -8.84 -7.09
C LEU A 134 -10.09 -7.86 -8.11
N ASP A 135 -9.29 -6.91 -7.64
CA ASP A 135 -8.58 -5.96 -8.48
C ASP A 135 -7.48 -6.59 -9.34
N LEU A 136 -6.91 -7.73 -8.94
CA LEU A 136 -5.94 -8.45 -9.78
C LEU A 136 -6.60 -9.00 -11.04
N VAL A 137 -7.83 -9.51 -10.92
CA VAL A 137 -8.62 -9.96 -12.07
C VAL A 137 -8.90 -8.79 -13.02
N CYS A 138 -9.21 -7.61 -12.46
CA CYS A 138 -9.38 -6.37 -13.21
C CYS A 138 -8.07 -5.81 -13.80
N PHE A 139 -6.91 -6.16 -13.24
CA PHE A 139 -5.60 -5.71 -13.74
C PHE A 139 -5.14 -6.45 -15.01
N ILE A 140 -5.60 -7.68 -15.23
CA ILE A 140 -5.27 -8.50 -16.41
C ILE A 140 -5.63 -7.81 -17.74
N PRO A 141 -6.87 -7.30 -17.96
CA PRO A 141 -7.20 -6.58 -19.19
C PRO A 141 -6.41 -5.27 -19.32
N LEU A 142 -6.14 -4.58 -18.20
CA LEU A 142 -5.34 -3.36 -18.19
C LEU A 142 -3.93 -3.60 -18.75
N VAL A 143 -3.26 -4.66 -18.28
CA VAL A 143 -1.92 -5.04 -18.76
C VAL A 143 -1.92 -5.43 -20.24
N LYS A 144 -2.98 -6.08 -20.73
CA LYS A 144 -3.11 -6.41 -22.17
C LYS A 144 -3.24 -5.15 -23.03
N ILE A 145 -4.08 -4.19 -22.64
CA ILE A 145 -4.26 -2.91 -23.36
C ILE A 145 -2.95 -2.12 -23.36
N MET A 146 -2.22 -2.13 -22.25
CA MET A 146 -0.96 -1.39 -22.10
C MET A 146 0.18 -1.89 -23.00
N LYS A 147 0.17 -3.16 -23.42
CA LYS A 147 1.16 -3.67 -24.39
C LYS A 147 1.06 -3.00 -25.77
N THR A 148 -0.10 -2.42 -26.09
CA THR A 148 -0.39 -1.81 -27.39
C THR A 148 0.02 -0.33 -27.45
N VAL A 149 0.17 0.33 -26.30
CA VAL A 149 0.50 1.76 -26.23
C VAL A 149 2.01 1.97 -26.20
N ARG A 150 2.58 2.64 -27.21
CA ARG A 150 3.99 3.07 -27.20
C ARG A 150 4.18 4.20 -26.20
N ARG A 151 4.94 3.95 -25.12
CA ARG A 151 5.27 4.96 -24.11
C ARG A 151 6.67 5.52 -24.34
N LYS A 152 6.86 6.81 -24.06
CA LYS A 152 8.19 7.40 -24.04
C LYS A 152 8.94 6.89 -22.81
N GLN A 153 10.11 6.30 -23.02
CA GLN A 153 10.93 5.85 -21.91
C GLN A 153 11.70 7.02 -21.30
N LEU A 154 11.60 7.15 -19.99
CA LEU A 154 12.45 8.05 -19.22
C LEU A 154 13.89 7.55 -19.18
N SER A 155 14.84 8.47 -19.26
CA SER A 155 16.26 8.18 -19.01
C SER A 155 16.46 7.68 -17.58
N PHE A 156 17.59 7.04 -17.29
CA PHE A 156 17.92 6.60 -15.94
C PHE A 156 17.92 7.77 -14.94
N ASN A 157 18.52 8.90 -15.30
CA ASN A 157 18.54 10.09 -14.45
C ASN A 157 17.14 10.66 -14.22
N GLY A 158 16.29 10.72 -15.26
CA GLY A 158 14.90 11.16 -15.12
C GLY A 158 14.09 10.28 -14.17
N ARG A 159 14.31 8.96 -14.23
CA ARG A 159 13.72 7.99 -13.30
C ARG A 159 14.17 8.18 -11.87
N LEU A 160 15.47 8.40 -11.64
CA LEU A 160 16.02 8.68 -10.31
C LEU A 160 15.49 9.98 -9.71
N ILE A 161 15.36 11.04 -10.53
CA ILE A 161 14.81 12.32 -10.08
C ILE A 161 13.36 12.12 -9.63
N ILE A 162 12.52 11.48 -10.45
CA ILE A 162 11.11 11.25 -10.12
C ILE A 162 10.98 10.36 -8.88
N PHE A 163 11.76 9.27 -8.81
CA PHE A 163 11.84 8.42 -7.62
C PHE A 163 12.15 9.27 -6.39
N SER A 164 13.24 10.04 -6.42
CA SER A 164 13.71 10.81 -5.26
C SER A 164 12.68 11.83 -4.80
N VAL A 165 12.06 12.57 -5.74
CA VAL A 165 11.05 13.58 -5.41
C VAL A 165 9.82 12.94 -4.77
N ILE A 166 9.26 11.89 -5.38
CA ILE A 166 8.05 11.23 -4.89
C ILE A 166 8.34 10.49 -3.58
N PHE A 167 9.50 9.85 -3.47
CA PHE A 167 9.90 9.09 -2.27
C PHE A 167 10.13 10.01 -1.08
N CYS A 168 10.86 11.13 -1.26
CA CYS A 168 11.02 12.14 -0.21
C CYS A 168 9.69 12.74 0.22
N LEU A 169 8.80 13.04 -0.74
CA LEU A 169 7.45 13.51 -0.43
C LEU A 169 6.66 12.48 0.38
N GLY A 170 6.65 11.22 -0.08
CA GLY A 170 5.97 10.10 0.58
C GLY A 170 6.45 9.92 2.02
N ILE A 171 7.76 9.75 2.23
CA ILE A 171 8.35 9.60 3.58
C ILE A 171 8.08 10.81 4.46
N THR A 172 8.16 12.03 3.93
CA THR A 172 7.90 13.24 4.73
C THR A 172 6.45 13.30 5.19
N LEU A 173 5.50 12.94 4.33
CA LEU A 173 4.08 12.90 4.69
C LEU A 173 3.81 11.76 5.68
N ASP A 174 4.34 10.58 5.40
CA ASP A 174 4.11 9.36 6.17
C ASP A 174 4.75 9.46 7.56
N GLY A 175 5.99 9.93 7.62
CA GLY A 175 6.74 10.18 8.85
C GLY A 175 6.05 11.17 9.78
N LYS A 176 5.33 12.17 9.26
CA LYS A 176 4.51 13.06 10.11
C LYS A 176 3.36 12.32 10.80
N PHE A 177 2.70 11.39 10.11
CA PHE A 177 1.64 10.58 10.72
C PHE A 177 2.23 9.59 11.71
N ILE A 178 3.28 8.87 11.34
CA ILE A 178 3.98 7.93 12.23
C ILE A 178 4.43 8.66 13.50
N TYR A 179 5.06 9.83 13.37
CA TYR A 179 5.48 10.64 14.53
C TYR A 179 4.30 11.05 15.42
N LYS A 180 3.19 11.49 14.81
CA LYS A 180 1.98 11.88 15.55
C LYS A 180 1.41 10.74 16.40
N PHE A 181 1.51 9.50 15.93
CA PHE A 181 1.04 8.31 16.64
C PHE A 181 2.15 7.52 17.34
N SER A 182 3.41 7.99 17.25
CA SER A 182 4.52 7.42 18.00
C SER A 182 4.37 7.80 19.47
N GLY A 183 4.13 6.80 20.32
CA GLY A 183 3.89 7.00 21.75
C GLY A 183 2.42 7.05 22.17
N THR A 184 1.46 7.02 21.23
CA THR A 184 0.06 6.79 21.58
C THR A 184 -0.20 5.30 21.78
N GLN A 185 -0.62 4.91 22.97
CA GLN A 185 -1.05 3.55 23.30
C GLN A 185 -2.57 3.54 23.50
N PRO A 186 -3.26 2.43 23.19
CA PRO A 186 -4.67 2.30 23.51
C PRO A 186 -4.88 2.48 25.02
N HIS A 187 -5.94 3.20 25.39
CA HIS A 187 -6.29 3.32 26.80
C HIS A 187 -6.63 1.94 27.38
N PRO A 188 -6.27 1.61 28.63
CA PRO A 188 -6.53 0.29 29.21
C PRO A 188 -7.99 -0.18 29.14
N SER A 189 -8.94 0.76 29.08
CA SER A 189 -10.38 0.49 28.96
C SER A 189 -10.86 0.14 27.54
N THR A 190 -10.04 0.36 26.50
CA THR A 190 -10.49 0.29 25.10
C THR A 190 -10.59 -1.12 24.52
N GLN A 191 -10.25 -2.16 25.30
CA GLN A 191 -10.31 -3.58 24.89
C GLN A 191 -9.83 -3.78 23.44
N ILE A 192 -8.72 -3.13 23.08
CA ILE A 192 -8.10 -3.19 21.77
C ILE A 192 -6.62 -3.47 21.95
N SER A 193 -6.06 -4.31 21.11
CA SER A 193 -4.63 -4.55 21.08
C SER A 193 -3.89 -3.31 20.57
N SER A 194 -2.60 -3.21 20.90
CA SER A 194 -1.71 -2.18 20.36
C SER A 194 -1.60 -2.27 18.83
N SER A 195 -1.58 -3.48 18.28
CA SER A 195 -1.45 -3.74 16.85
C SER A 195 -2.68 -3.27 16.06
N LEU A 196 -3.87 -3.59 16.55
CA LEU A 196 -5.10 -3.13 15.93
C LEU A 196 -5.31 -1.62 16.11
N TYR A 197 -4.89 -1.06 17.26
CA TYR A 197 -4.91 0.39 17.48
C TYR A 197 -4.05 1.14 16.46
N LEU A 198 -2.81 0.69 16.23
CA LEU A 198 -1.93 1.28 15.21
C LEU A 198 -2.48 1.10 13.80
N THR A 199 -3.05 -0.06 13.49
CA THR A 199 -3.71 -0.31 12.20
C THR A 199 -4.89 0.65 11.96
N ASN A 200 -5.71 0.90 12.99
CA ASN A 200 -6.84 1.84 12.94
C ASN A 200 -6.42 3.32 12.95
N SER A 201 -5.14 3.62 13.19
CA SER A 201 -4.62 5.00 13.24
C SER A 201 -3.79 5.34 12.01
N LEU A 202 -2.98 4.40 11.53
CA LEU A 202 -1.97 4.59 10.47
C LEU A 202 -2.24 3.77 9.20
N GLY A 203 -3.14 2.79 9.28
CA GLY A 203 -3.37 1.80 8.22
C GLY A 203 -2.44 0.58 8.33
N SER A 204 -2.88 -0.53 7.74
CA SER A 204 -2.20 -1.85 7.84
C SER A 204 -0.76 -1.81 7.30
N ILE A 205 -0.50 -1.11 6.20
CA ILE A 205 0.85 -1.00 5.62
C ILE A 205 1.84 -0.41 6.63
N ASN A 206 1.50 0.75 7.22
CA ASN A 206 2.36 1.42 8.19
C ASN A 206 2.54 0.61 9.46
N TYR A 207 1.47 -0.02 9.94
CA TYR A 207 1.56 -0.93 11.07
C TYR A 207 2.60 -2.04 10.83
N HIS A 208 2.52 -2.76 9.70
CA HIS A 208 3.47 -3.83 9.39
C HIS A 208 4.90 -3.33 9.19
N VAL A 209 5.09 -2.14 8.60
CA VAL A 209 6.42 -1.51 8.50
C VAL A 209 7.02 -1.25 9.88
N LEU A 210 6.23 -0.70 10.81
CA LEU A 210 6.67 -0.43 12.18
C LEU A 210 6.93 -1.72 12.97
N ASP A 211 6.08 -2.73 12.80
CA ASP A 211 6.25 -4.03 13.45
C ASP A 211 7.52 -4.74 12.97
N ILE A 212 7.81 -4.71 11.66
CA ILE A 212 9.10 -5.21 11.10
C ILE A 212 10.28 -4.42 11.66
N TYR A 213 10.18 -3.09 11.73
CA TYR A 213 11.25 -2.24 12.25
C TYR A 213 11.57 -2.56 13.71
N ASN A 214 10.54 -2.66 14.56
CA ASN A 214 10.69 -3.02 15.97
C ASN A 214 11.28 -4.42 16.13
N LEU A 215 10.83 -5.39 15.32
CA LEU A 215 11.37 -6.75 15.32
C LEU A 215 12.88 -6.77 15.00
N ILE A 216 13.32 -5.99 14.01
CA ILE A 216 14.74 -5.91 13.63
C ILE A 216 15.54 -5.30 14.79
N ILE A 217 15.08 -4.20 15.38
CA ILE A 217 15.75 -3.57 16.52
C ILE A 217 15.87 -4.53 17.70
N ASP A 218 14.77 -5.18 18.09
CA ASP A 218 14.74 -6.15 19.19
C ASP A 218 15.65 -7.36 18.95
N THR A 219 15.94 -7.68 17.67
CA THR A 219 16.85 -8.75 17.30
C THR A 219 18.32 -8.33 17.32
N VAL A 220 18.60 -7.06 17.00
CA VAL A 220 19.98 -6.53 16.91
C VAL A 220 20.49 -6.03 18.27
N VAL A 221 19.59 -5.51 19.12
CA VAL A 221 19.92 -4.95 20.44
C VAL A 221 20.01 -6.04 21.54
N LYS A 222 19.50 -7.25 21.27
CA LYS A 222 19.68 -8.43 22.13
C LYS A 222 20.89 -9.24 21.71
#